data_AF-A0A2J7ZU42-F1
#
_entry.id   AF-A0A2J7ZU42-F1
#
_cell.length_a   1.000
_cell.length_b   1.000
_cell.length_c   1.000
_cell.angle_alpha   90.00
_cell.angle_beta   90.00
_cell.angle_gamma   90.00
#
_symmetry.space_group_name_H-M   'P 1'
#
loop_
_entity.id
_entity.type
_entity.pdbx_description
1 polymer ?
#
loop_
_entity_poly.entity_id
_entity_poly.type
_entity_poly.pdbx_seq_one_letter_code
_entity_poly.pdbx_strand_id
1 'polypeptide(L)'
;MAVELRSCQGGGWGFLAAAASALARRAEQWVAGGGEDGTELVRALQALGPHPSTEAVARALVSSPAEIRALLRTCANPACDNLAGDSEAELPLRACGRCGGAWYYRKECSVAHWRSGHREACV
;
A
#
# COMPACT_ATOMS: atom_id res chain seq x y z
N MET A 1 21.50 -40.20 -8.20
CA MET A 1 20.12 -39.96 -7.73
C MET A 1 19.65 -38.67 -8.39
N ALA A 2 19.06 -38.76 -9.58
CA ALA A 2 18.59 -37.61 -10.32
C ALA A 2 17.22 -37.19 -9.76
N VAL A 3 17.10 -35.94 -9.31
CA VAL A 3 15.81 -35.37 -8.95
C VAL A 3 15.10 -35.07 -10.26
N GLU A 4 14.07 -35.86 -10.58
CA GLU A 4 13.18 -35.53 -11.68
C GLU A 4 12.38 -34.29 -11.29
N LEU A 5 12.69 -33.17 -11.93
CA LEU A 5 11.85 -32.00 -11.93
C LEU A 5 10.57 -32.35 -12.69
N ARG A 6 9.57 -32.84 -11.94
CA ARG A 6 8.23 -33.12 -12.44
C ARG A 6 7.69 -31.85 -13.07
N SER A 7 7.57 -31.87 -14.39
CA SER A 7 7.06 -30.76 -15.19
C SER A 7 5.60 -30.50 -14.81
N CYS A 8 5.34 -29.43 -14.06
CA CYS A 8 3.99 -28.90 -13.82
C CYS A 8 3.53 -28.14 -15.08
N GLN A 9 3.35 -28.84 -16.20
CA GLN A 9 2.77 -28.27 -17.41
C GLN A 9 1.25 -28.50 -17.43
N GLY A 10 0.51 -27.40 -17.60
CA GLY A 10 -0.92 -27.41 -17.94
C GLY A 10 -1.79 -26.71 -16.90
N GLY A 11 -1.98 -25.39 -17.04
CA GLY A 11 -3.00 -24.63 -16.31
C GLY A 11 -2.46 -23.40 -15.57
N GLY A 12 -1.60 -23.59 -14.59
CA GLY A 12 -1.17 -22.52 -13.68
C GLY A 12 -0.28 -21.44 -14.33
N TRP A 13 0.63 -21.83 -15.23
CA TRP A 13 1.58 -20.89 -15.86
C TRP A 13 0.95 -19.97 -16.90
N GLY A 14 0.07 -20.50 -17.76
CA GLY A 14 -0.62 -19.69 -18.78
C GLY A 14 -1.51 -18.64 -18.15
N PHE A 15 -2.05 -18.96 -16.98
CA PHE A 15 -2.90 -18.08 -16.23
C PHE A 15 -2.11 -16.99 -15.46
N LEU A 16 -0.97 -17.34 -14.84
CA LEU A 16 -0.02 -16.34 -14.30
C LEU A 16 0.54 -15.41 -15.38
N ALA A 17 0.83 -15.94 -16.57
CA ALA A 17 1.27 -15.15 -17.71
C ALA A 17 0.19 -14.16 -18.17
N ALA A 18 -1.08 -14.59 -18.23
CA ALA A 18 -2.19 -13.70 -18.55
C ALA A 18 -2.36 -12.58 -17.52
N ALA A 19 -2.25 -12.89 -16.22
CA ALA A 19 -2.29 -11.89 -15.15
C ALA A 19 -1.12 -10.90 -15.25
N ALA A 20 0.09 -11.37 -15.55
CA ALA A 20 1.26 -10.52 -15.75
C ALA A 20 1.11 -9.60 -16.98
N SER A 21 0.59 -10.10 -18.10
CA SER A 21 0.30 -9.29 -19.29
C SER A 21 -0.78 -8.24 -19.04
N ALA A 22 -1.83 -8.58 -18.27
CA ALA A 22 -2.86 -7.61 -17.88
C ALA A 22 -2.30 -6.48 -16.98
N LEU A 23 -1.40 -6.82 -16.04
CA LEU A 23 -0.69 -5.83 -15.22
C LEU A 23 0.22 -4.93 -16.07
N ALA A 24 0.95 -5.49 -17.03
CA ALA A 24 1.84 -4.74 -17.91
C ALA A 24 1.07 -3.71 -18.75
N ARG A 25 -0.03 -4.13 -19.40
CA ARG A 25 -0.89 -3.23 -20.17
C ARG A 25 -1.45 -2.09 -19.31
N ARG A 26 -1.84 -2.38 -18.07
CA ARG A 26 -2.34 -1.34 -17.16
C ARG A 26 -1.26 -0.34 -16.76
N ALA A 27 -0.02 -0.81 -16.57
CA ALA A 27 1.11 0.08 -16.29
C ALA A 27 1.39 1.04 -17.47
N GLU A 28 1.32 0.54 -18.71
CA GLU A 28 1.47 1.37 -19.91
C GLU A 28 0.37 2.43 -20.02
N GLN A 29 -0.87 2.08 -19.66
CA GLN A 29 -2.00 3.03 -19.66
C GLN A 29 -1.88 4.11 -18.60
N TRP A 30 -1.37 3.77 -17.40
CA TRP A 30 -1.07 4.77 -16.37
C TRP A 30 0.00 5.76 -16.82
N VAL A 31 1.06 5.27 -17.48
CA VAL A 31 2.10 6.13 -18.07
C VAL A 31 1.52 7.04 -19.15
N ALA A 32 0.54 6.57 -19.91
CA ALA A 32 -0.16 7.35 -20.93
C ALA A 32 -1.23 8.31 -20.37
N GLY A 33 -1.44 8.37 -19.05
CA GLY A 33 -2.45 9.22 -18.42
C GLY A 33 -3.91 8.76 -18.60
N GLY A 34 -4.12 7.51 -19.03
CA GLY A 34 -5.44 6.92 -19.22
C GLY A 34 -6.02 6.35 -17.93
N GLY A 35 -7.24 6.76 -17.57
CA GLY A 35 -7.97 6.27 -16.40
C GLY A 35 -9.10 5.31 -16.77
N GLU A 36 -8.82 4.02 -16.86
CA GLU A 36 -9.87 2.99 -16.83
C GLU A 36 -10.09 2.45 -15.41
N ASP A 37 -11.32 2.05 -15.11
CA ASP A 37 -11.81 1.69 -13.77
C ASP A 37 -11.11 0.47 -13.12
N GLY A 38 -10.26 -0.23 -13.88
CA GLY A 38 -9.48 -1.37 -13.40
C GLY A 38 -10.24 -2.69 -13.38
N THR A 39 -11.45 -2.73 -13.93
CA THR A 39 -12.31 -3.92 -13.95
C THR A 39 -11.61 -5.12 -14.59
N GLU A 40 -10.82 -4.93 -15.64
CA GLU A 40 -10.11 -6.03 -16.29
C GLU A 40 -8.99 -6.62 -15.43
N LEU A 41 -8.24 -5.78 -14.69
CA LEU A 41 -7.28 -6.28 -13.71
C LEU A 41 -7.99 -7.03 -12.58
N VAL A 42 -9.13 -6.52 -12.09
CA VAL A 42 -9.91 -7.19 -11.04
C VAL A 42 -10.37 -8.57 -11.52
N ARG A 43 -10.88 -8.69 -12.75
CA ARG A 43 -11.27 -9.99 -13.33
C ARG A 43 -10.07 -10.93 -13.47
N ALA A 44 -8.93 -10.44 -13.94
CA ALA A 44 -7.71 -11.25 -14.04
C ALA A 44 -7.23 -11.72 -12.66
N LEU A 45 -7.29 -10.86 -11.64
CA LEU A 45 -6.93 -11.22 -10.27
C LEU A 45 -7.92 -12.22 -9.65
N GLN A 46 -9.21 -12.05 -9.88
CA GLN A 46 -10.25 -12.99 -9.43
C GLN A 46 -10.08 -14.37 -10.07
N ALA A 47 -9.65 -14.42 -11.33
CA ALA A 47 -9.34 -15.66 -12.01
C ALA A 47 -8.10 -16.38 -11.44
N LEU A 48 -7.20 -15.68 -10.70
CA LEU A 48 -6.09 -16.33 -9.96
C LEU A 48 -6.61 -17.17 -8.81
N GLY A 49 -7.80 -16.82 -8.31
CA GLY A 49 -8.32 -17.35 -7.08
C GLY A 49 -7.42 -17.00 -5.88
N PRO A 50 -7.93 -17.17 -4.65
CA PRO A 50 -7.08 -17.18 -3.48
C PRO A 50 -6.16 -18.39 -3.54
N HIS A 51 -4.86 -18.17 -3.67
CA HIS A 51 -3.89 -19.23 -3.43
C HIS A 51 -3.52 -19.19 -1.94
N PRO A 52 -3.81 -20.22 -1.14
CA PRO A 52 -3.63 -20.17 0.31
C PRO A 52 -2.17 -19.86 0.70
N SER A 53 -1.21 -20.24 -0.13
CA SER A 53 0.21 -19.93 0.03
C SER A 53 0.53 -18.44 -0.20
N THR A 54 -0.10 -17.77 -1.17
CA THR A 54 0.17 -16.34 -1.43
C THR A 54 -0.53 -15.45 -0.41
N GLU A 55 -1.73 -15.85 0.04
CA GLU A 55 -2.48 -15.14 1.07
C GLU A 55 -1.79 -15.20 2.44
N ALA A 56 -1.31 -16.39 2.84
CA ALA A 56 -0.56 -16.55 4.09
C ALA A 56 0.75 -15.75 4.08
N VAL A 57 1.48 -15.77 2.97
CA VAL A 57 2.70 -14.97 2.79
C VAL A 57 2.39 -13.47 2.80
N ALA A 58 1.33 -13.03 2.11
CA ALA A 58 0.92 -11.62 2.12
C ALA A 58 0.58 -11.15 3.54
N ARG A 59 -0.19 -11.92 4.31
CA ARG A 59 -0.51 -11.58 5.71
C ARG A 59 0.74 -11.53 6.60
N ALA A 60 1.70 -12.44 6.38
CA ALA A 60 2.95 -12.46 7.13
C ALA A 60 3.89 -11.27 6.81
N LEU A 61 3.76 -10.69 5.61
CA LEU A 61 4.58 -9.57 5.15
C LEU A 61 3.99 -8.18 5.45
N VAL A 62 2.70 -8.10 5.78
CA VAL A 62 2.03 -6.83 6.02
C VAL A 62 2.32 -6.38 7.46
N SER A 63 3.26 -5.45 7.61
CA SER A 63 3.38 -4.64 8.82
C SER A 63 2.05 -3.91 9.09
N SER A 64 1.75 -3.64 10.35
CA SER A 64 0.53 -2.92 10.70
C SER A 64 0.50 -1.56 9.98
N PRO A 65 -0.68 -1.05 9.59
CA PRO A 65 -0.78 0.26 8.95
C PRO A 65 -0.12 1.38 9.77
N ALA A 66 -0.11 1.26 11.09
CA ALA A 66 0.57 2.19 11.98
C ALA A 66 2.10 2.12 11.83
N GLU A 67 2.68 0.93 11.77
CA GLU A 67 4.13 0.72 11.57
C GLU A 67 4.59 1.23 10.19
N ILE A 68 3.83 0.95 9.12
CA ILE A 68 4.17 1.46 7.79
C ILE A 68 4.11 2.99 7.76
N ARG A 69 3.08 3.59 8.37
CA ARG A 69 2.97 5.06 8.46
C ARG A 69 4.09 5.68 9.30
N ALA A 70 4.58 4.99 10.33
CA ALA A 70 5.71 5.46 11.12
C ALA A 70 7.03 5.48 10.31
N LEU A 71 7.16 4.60 9.32
CA LEU A 71 8.32 4.59 8.39
C LEU A 71 8.22 5.67 7.31
N LEU A 72 7.01 6.15 7.00
CA LEU A 72 6.77 7.20 6.01
C LEU A 72 6.78 8.58 6.66
N ARG A 73 7.38 9.57 6.00
CA ARG A 73 7.29 10.98 6.39
C ARG A 73 5.91 11.54 6.04
N THR A 74 4.86 11.01 6.68
CA THR A 74 3.46 11.39 6.45
C THR A 74 2.82 11.98 7.70
N CYS A 75 1.72 12.72 7.52
CA CYS A 75 0.96 13.24 8.65
C CYS A 75 0.30 12.09 9.43
N ALA A 76 0.49 12.08 10.76
CA ALA A 76 -0.09 11.07 11.64
C ALA A 76 -1.60 11.23 11.83
N ASN A 77 -2.20 12.37 11.47
CA ASN A 77 -3.65 12.54 11.52
C ASN A 77 -4.31 11.78 10.35
N PRO A 78 -5.08 10.70 10.60
CA PRO A 78 -5.69 9.90 9.53
C PRO A 78 -6.76 10.68 8.75
N ALA A 79 -7.27 11.79 9.28
CA ALA A 79 -8.21 12.69 8.59
C ALA A 79 -7.50 13.87 7.90
N CYS A 80 -6.19 13.81 7.70
CA CYS A 80 -5.44 14.87 7.01
C CYS A 80 -5.81 14.92 5.53
N ASP A 81 -6.20 16.09 5.06
CA ASP A 81 -6.60 16.39 3.69
C ASP A 81 -5.63 17.38 3.00
N ASN A 82 -4.42 17.52 3.54
CA ASN A 82 -3.44 18.48 3.01
C ASN A 82 -2.87 18.04 1.66
N LEU A 83 -3.42 18.55 0.58
CA LEU A 83 -2.94 18.31 -0.79
C LEU A 83 -2.16 19.51 -1.34
N ALA A 84 -1.50 20.28 -0.48
CA ALA A 84 -0.73 21.46 -0.89
C ALA A 84 0.63 21.07 -1.48
N GLY A 85 1.04 21.79 -2.54
CA GLY A 85 2.29 21.55 -3.25
C GLY A 85 2.18 20.41 -4.26
N ASP A 86 3.30 20.10 -4.91
CA ASP A 86 3.36 19.04 -5.93
C ASP A 86 3.49 17.65 -5.28
N SER A 87 3.96 17.59 -4.04
CA SER A 87 4.12 16.34 -3.28
C SER A 87 4.09 16.56 -1.76
N GLU A 88 3.55 15.57 -1.04
CA GLU A 88 3.61 15.48 0.42
C GLU A 88 5.05 15.49 0.97
N ALA A 89 6.03 15.13 0.14
CA ALA A 89 7.45 15.13 0.51
C ALA A 89 8.02 16.54 0.75
N GLU A 90 7.42 17.55 0.11
CA GLU A 90 7.85 18.95 0.18
C GLU A 90 7.23 19.69 1.37
N LEU A 91 6.18 19.11 1.96
CA LEU A 91 5.47 19.74 3.07
C LEU A 91 6.32 19.70 4.35
N PRO A 92 6.45 20.85 5.05
CA PRO A 92 7.17 20.89 6.31
C PRO A 92 6.43 20.06 7.36
N LEU A 93 7.13 19.12 7.98
CA LEU A 93 6.60 18.29 9.05
C LEU A 93 7.07 18.79 10.41
N ARG A 94 6.13 18.89 11.34
CA ARG A 94 6.39 19.22 12.74
C ARG A 94 6.15 17.99 13.60
N ALA A 95 7.14 17.61 14.39
CA ALA A 95 6.99 16.54 15.36
C ALA A 95 6.03 16.93 16.49
N CYS A 96 5.40 15.94 17.11
CA CYS A 96 4.73 16.10 18.39
C CYS A 96 5.73 16.61 19.41
N GLY A 97 5.46 17.76 20.02
CA GLY A 97 6.37 18.37 20.99
C GLY A 97 6.56 17.57 22.29
N ARG A 98 5.77 16.52 22.51
CA ARG A 98 5.90 15.62 23.67
C ARG A 98 6.70 14.36 23.33
N CYS A 99 6.17 13.48 22.50
CA CYS A 99 6.82 12.19 22.22
C CYS A 99 7.81 12.21 21.06
N GLY A 100 7.79 13.23 20.19
CA GLY A 100 8.57 13.26 18.94
C GLY A 100 8.19 12.21 17.88
N GLY A 101 7.45 11.17 18.23
CA GLY A 101 7.15 10.01 17.36
C GLY A 101 5.99 10.18 16.38
N ALA A 102 5.24 11.29 16.45
CA ALA A 102 4.18 11.60 15.50
C ALA A 102 4.48 12.92 14.77
N TRP A 103 4.17 13.00 13.48
CA TRP A 103 4.46 14.16 12.64
C TRP A 103 3.19 14.76 12.05
N TYR A 104 3.18 16.09 11.87
CA TYR A 104 2.00 16.81 11.38
C TYR A 104 2.39 17.90 10.38
N TYR A 105 1.66 18.00 9.26
CA TYR A 105 1.83 19.10 8.30
C TYR A 105 1.30 20.43 8.84
N ARG A 106 0.22 20.40 9.62
CA ARG A 106 -0.44 21.59 10.16
C ARG A 106 -0.79 21.43 11.63
N LYS A 107 -0.99 22.56 12.33
CA LYS A 107 -1.28 22.56 13.76
C LYS A 107 -2.65 21.94 14.05
N GLU A 108 -3.61 22.14 13.16
CA GLU A 108 -4.98 21.60 13.26
C GLU A 108 -4.95 20.07 13.27
N CYS A 109 -4.11 19.46 12.43
CA CYS A 109 -3.92 18.01 12.40
C CYS A 109 -3.36 17.47 13.72
N SER A 110 -2.41 18.19 14.34
CA SER A 110 -1.90 17.84 15.66
C SER A 110 -3.00 17.87 16.73
N VAL A 111 -3.83 18.92 16.74
CA VAL A 111 -4.92 19.06 17.72
C VAL A 111 -6.01 18.02 17.52
N ALA A 112 -6.40 17.75 16.26
CA ALA A 112 -7.40 16.75 15.93
C ALA A 112 -6.93 15.34 16.33
N HIS A 113 -5.71 14.97 15.94
CA HIS A 113 -5.15 13.66 16.28
C HIS A 113 -4.99 13.48 17.80
N TRP A 114 -4.56 14.54 18.51
CA TRP A 114 -4.50 14.57 19.97
C TRP A 114 -5.85 14.23 20.62
N ARG A 115 -6.94 14.83 20.13
CA ARG A 115 -8.30 14.58 20.64
C ARG A 115 -8.84 13.20 20.29
N SER A 116 -8.43 12.65 19.15
CA SER A 116 -8.93 11.36 18.64
C SER A 116 -8.30 10.12 19.26
N GLY A 117 -7.24 10.25 20.06
CA GLY A 117 -6.60 9.10 20.70
C GLY A 117 -5.10 9.22 20.95
N HIS A 118 -4.41 10.18 20.33
CA HIS A 118 -2.96 10.28 20.50
C HIS A 118 -2.57 10.67 21.93
N ARG A 119 -3.40 11.44 22.65
CA ARG A 119 -3.10 11.85 24.03
C ARG A 119 -2.96 10.67 25.00
N GLU A 120 -3.69 9.59 24.76
CA GLU A 120 -3.65 8.36 25.56
C GLU A 120 -2.39 7.53 25.26
N ALA A 121 -1.88 7.57 24.03
CA ALA A 121 -0.72 6.81 23.58
C ALA A 121 0.61 7.61 23.59
N CYS A 122 0.56 8.92 23.85
CA CYS A 122 1.72 9.80 23.78
C CYS A 122 2.58 9.67 25.05
N VAL A 123 3.72 9.00 24.90
CA VAL A 123 4.75 8.80 25.93
C VAL A 123 5.95 9.70 25.74
#